data_AF-A0A7X7IDJ3-F1
#
_entry.id   AF-A0A7X7IDJ3-F1
#
_cell.length_a   1.000
_cell.length_b   1.000
_cell.length_c   1.000
_cell.angle_alpha   90.00
_cell.angle_beta   90.00
_cell.angle_gamma   90.00
#
_symmetry.space_group_name_H-M   'P 1'
#
loop_
_entity.id
_entity.type
_entity.pdbx_description
1 polymer ?
#
loop_
_entity_poly.entity_id
_entity_poly.type
_entity_poly.pdbx_seq_one_letter_code
_entity_poly.pdbx_strand_id
1 'polypeptide(L)'
;MASFLLSLVLLVVGYFTYGVVVERVFGIDTKRITPAVALEDGVDYVPMTWGKIFLIQFLNIAGLGPIFGAVMGALFGPAAFLWIVLGTIFAGGVHDYLSGMMSMRHDGKSIPEVVGMYLGNGMRQVMRVFSVVLLILVGTVFMAGPAGLLANLGFSGIFANKFFWV
;
A
#
# COMPACT_ATOMS: atom_id res chain seq x y z
N MET A 1 -23.87 -12.45 -1.13
CA MET A 1 -23.29 -12.90 -2.40
C MET A 1 -23.44 -11.85 -3.51
N ALA A 2 -24.65 -11.33 -3.77
CA ALA A 2 -24.85 -10.29 -4.80
C ALA A 2 -24.03 -9.02 -4.58
N SER A 3 -23.97 -8.49 -3.35
CA SER A 3 -23.15 -7.32 -3.00
C SER A 3 -21.66 -7.53 -3.28
N PHE A 4 -21.13 -8.71 -2.97
CA PHE A 4 -19.74 -9.06 -3.23
C PHE A 4 -19.42 -9.12 -4.74
N LEU A 5 -20.27 -9.77 -5.54
CA LEU A 5 -20.08 -9.83 -6.99
C LEU A 5 -20.21 -8.45 -7.63
N LEU A 6 -21.19 -7.64 -7.19
CA LEU A 6 -21.34 -6.26 -7.63
C LEU A 6 -20.08 -5.44 -7.30
N SER A 7 -19.54 -5.59 -6.09
CA SER A 7 -18.31 -4.95 -5.66
C SER A 7 -17.11 -5.26 -6.57
N LEU A 8 -16.94 -6.54 -6.96
CA LEU A 8 -15.88 -6.93 -7.90
C LEU A 8 -16.05 -6.27 -9.27
N VAL A 9 -17.28 -6.29 -9.82
CA VAL A 9 -17.58 -5.64 -11.10
C VAL A 9 -17.30 -4.14 -11.04
N LEU A 10 -17.73 -3.48 -9.96
CA LEU A 10 -17.50 -2.05 -9.75
C LEU A 10 -16.01 -1.70 -9.64
N LEU A 11 -15.18 -2.53 -9.01
CA LEU A 11 -13.73 -2.32 -8.98
C LEU A 11 -13.11 -2.39 -10.38
N VAL A 12 -13.50 -3.39 -11.18
CA VAL A 12 -13.02 -3.54 -12.56
C VAL A 12 -13.47 -2.35 -13.42
N VAL A 13 -14.76 -2.00 -13.37
CA VAL A 13 -15.31 -0.85 -14.10
C VAL A 13 -14.65 0.44 -13.62
N GLY A 14 -14.47 0.63 -12.32
CA GLY A 14 -13.83 1.79 -11.72
C GLY A 14 -12.39 1.98 -12.18
N TYR A 15 -11.62 0.89 -12.29
CA TYR A 15 -10.27 0.93 -12.85
C TYR A 15 -10.24 1.47 -14.30
N PHE A 16 -11.11 0.93 -15.17
CA PHE A 16 -11.13 1.34 -16.58
C PHE A 16 -11.83 2.67 -16.85
N THR A 17 -12.65 3.18 -15.93
CA THR A 17 -13.39 4.44 -16.09
C THR A 17 -12.75 5.56 -15.26
N TYR A 18 -12.84 5.47 -13.95
CA TYR A 18 -12.35 6.50 -13.04
C TYR A 18 -10.82 6.57 -13.02
N GLY A 19 -10.11 5.44 -13.16
CA GLY A 19 -8.65 5.44 -13.31
C GLY A 19 -8.18 6.30 -14.50
N VAL A 20 -8.87 6.20 -15.64
CA VAL A 20 -8.58 7.03 -16.84
C VAL A 20 -8.86 8.50 -16.57
N VAL A 21 -9.91 8.83 -15.80
CA VAL A 21 -10.19 10.21 -15.41
C VAL A 21 -9.07 10.77 -14.53
N VAL A 22 -8.64 10.02 -13.52
CA VAL A 22 -7.57 10.42 -12.60
C VAL A 22 -6.24 10.63 -13.35
N GLU A 23 -5.90 9.72 -14.26
CA GLU A 23 -4.71 9.82 -15.12
C GLU A 23 -4.73 11.11 -15.97
N ARG A 24 -5.88 11.41 -16.60
CA ARG A 24 -6.05 12.64 -17.39
C ARG A 24 -5.96 13.90 -16.52
N VAL A 25 -6.58 13.90 -15.35
CA VAL A 25 -6.56 15.05 -14.42
C VAL A 25 -5.14 15.33 -13.93
N PHE A 26 -4.35 14.28 -13.65
CA PHE A 26 -2.97 14.45 -13.21
C PHE A 26 -2.03 14.93 -14.33
N GLY A 27 -2.36 14.62 -15.59
CA GLY A 27 -1.59 15.02 -16.76
C GLY A 27 -0.26 14.30 -16.85
N ILE A 28 -0.29 12.99 -17.10
CA ILE A 28 0.95 12.22 -17.27
C ILE A 28 1.64 12.50 -18.60
N ASP A 29 2.98 12.46 -18.56
CA ASP A 29 3.82 12.51 -19.75
C ASP A 29 4.48 11.15 -19.92
N THR A 30 4.02 10.39 -20.92
CA THR A 30 4.53 9.04 -21.22
C THR A 30 5.93 9.05 -21.81
N LYS A 31 6.44 10.22 -22.22
CA LYS A 31 7.82 10.37 -22.74
C LYS A 31 8.84 10.69 -21.65
N ARG A 32 8.39 10.97 -20.43
CA ARG A 32 9.27 11.26 -19.31
C ARG A 32 10.05 10.00 -18.92
N ILE A 33 11.38 10.10 -18.95
CA ILE A 33 12.27 9.07 -18.44
C ILE A 33 12.08 8.98 -16.92
N THR A 34 11.91 7.77 -16.40
CA THR A 34 11.71 7.54 -14.97
C THR A 34 13.01 7.72 -14.19
N PRO A 35 12.96 8.11 -12.90
CA PRO A 35 14.15 8.23 -12.06
C PRO A 35 14.99 6.94 -12.01
N ALA A 36 14.33 5.78 -12.09
CA ALA A 36 14.98 4.47 -12.11
C ALA A 36 15.97 4.29 -13.29
N VAL A 37 15.77 5.01 -14.40
CA VAL A 37 16.66 4.99 -15.57
C VAL A 37 17.55 6.22 -15.62
N ALA A 38 17.01 7.40 -15.29
CA ALA A 38 17.75 8.67 -15.37
C ALA A 38 18.85 8.79 -14.29
N LEU A 39 18.65 8.17 -13.13
CA LEU A 39 19.54 8.23 -11.97
C LEU A 39 20.13 6.85 -11.62
N GLU A 40 20.17 5.93 -12.58
CA GLU A 40 20.62 4.55 -12.38
C GLU A 40 22.00 4.49 -11.69
N ASP A 41 22.02 3.94 -10.48
CA ASP A 41 23.22 3.80 -9.64
C ASP A 41 23.46 2.35 -9.18
N GLY A 42 22.54 1.43 -9.50
CA GLY A 42 22.62 0.03 -9.10
C GLY A 42 22.28 -0.25 -7.64
N VAL A 43 21.90 0.76 -6.85
CA VAL A 43 21.58 0.65 -5.42
C VAL A 43 20.19 1.23 -5.13
N ASP A 44 20.03 2.55 -5.24
CA ASP A 44 18.76 3.24 -4.97
C ASP A 44 17.87 3.30 -6.22
N TYR A 45 18.48 3.38 -7.41
CA TYR A 45 17.80 3.44 -8.70
C TYR A 45 18.25 2.26 -9.56
N VAL A 46 17.36 1.27 -9.69
CA VAL A 46 17.60 0.07 -10.48
C VAL A 46 16.44 -0.13 -11.46
N PRO A 47 16.69 -0.14 -12.78
CA PRO A 47 15.65 -0.47 -13.75
C PRO A 47 15.26 -1.94 -13.62
N MET A 48 13.95 -2.21 -13.51
CA MET A 48 13.42 -3.55 -13.31
C MET A 48 12.32 -3.89 -14.32
N THR A 49 12.21 -5.16 -14.67
CA THR A 49 11.12 -5.66 -15.52
C THR A 49 9.77 -5.54 -14.82
N TRP A 50 8.70 -5.27 -15.56
CA TRP A 50 7.34 -5.07 -15.04
C TRP A 50 6.89 -6.17 -14.07
N GLY A 51 7.13 -7.45 -14.39
CA GLY A 51 6.73 -8.57 -13.52
C GLY A 51 7.40 -8.56 -12.14
N LYS A 52 8.67 -8.15 -12.06
CA LYS A 52 9.38 -8.01 -10.76
C LYS A 52 8.82 -6.83 -9.96
N ILE A 53 8.58 -5.69 -10.62
CA ILE A 53 8.00 -4.50 -9.97
C ILE A 53 6.60 -4.82 -9.44
N PHE A 54 5.77 -5.48 -10.25
CA PHE A 54 4.43 -5.93 -9.84
C PHE A 54 4.51 -6.84 -8.62
N LEU A 55 5.41 -7.84 -8.62
CA LEU A 55 5.56 -8.75 -7.50
C LEU A 55 6.03 -8.03 -6.23
N ILE A 56 7.01 -7.12 -6.33
CA ILE A 56 7.47 -6.32 -5.18
C ILE A 56 6.31 -5.51 -4.61
N GLN A 57 5.54 -4.84 -5.46
CA GLN A 57 4.44 -4.01 -4.98
C GLN A 57 3.28 -4.83 -4.43
N PHE A 58 3.03 -6.00 -5.03
CA PHE A 58 2.08 -6.97 -4.50
C PHE A 58 2.54 -7.45 -3.11
N LEU A 59 3.79 -7.85 -2.94
CA LEU A 59 4.36 -8.27 -1.65
C LEU A 59 4.32 -7.15 -0.59
N ASN A 60 4.53 -5.90 -0.99
CA ASN A 60 4.45 -4.74 -0.09
C ASN A 60 3.04 -4.52 0.50
N ILE A 61 2.00 -5.00 -0.17
CA ILE A 61 0.59 -4.89 0.28
C ILE A 61 0.08 -6.25 0.81
N ALA A 62 0.62 -7.36 0.30
CA ALA A 62 0.28 -8.71 0.68
C ALA A 62 0.83 -9.01 2.08
N GLY A 63 -0.01 -8.76 3.07
CA GLY A 63 0.26 -9.11 4.46
C GLY A 63 -0.98 -9.62 5.16
N LEU A 64 -0.98 -9.48 6.47
CA LEU A 64 -2.12 -9.86 7.31
C LEU A 64 -3.32 -8.91 7.14
N GLY A 65 -3.09 -7.68 6.65
CA GLY A 65 -4.12 -6.69 6.38
C GLY A 65 -5.20 -7.17 5.41
N PRO A 66 -4.87 -7.61 4.19
CA PRO A 66 -5.86 -8.16 3.25
C PRO A 66 -6.65 -9.37 3.78
N ILE A 67 -6.04 -10.19 4.63
CA ILE A 67 -6.70 -11.39 5.18
C ILE A 67 -7.65 -10.99 6.31
N PHE A 68 -7.12 -10.40 7.39
CA PHE A 68 -7.94 -10.02 8.54
C PHE A 68 -8.87 -8.86 8.22
N GLY A 69 -8.44 -7.88 7.43
CA GLY A 69 -9.27 -6.76 7.03
C GLY A 69 -10.49 -7.18 6.22
N ALA A 70 -10.32 -8.12 5.28
CA ALA A 70 -11.45 -8.66 4.53
C ALA A 70 -12.40 -9.49 5.41
N VAL A 71 -11.85 -10.32 6.30
CA VAL A 71 -12.64 -11.12 7.26
C VAL A 71 -13.39 -10.21 8.24
N MET A 72 -12.70 -9.27 8.88
CA MET A 72 -13.30 -8.29 9.78
C MET A 72 -14.34 -7.44 9.07
N GLY A 73 -14.06 -6.99 7.84
CA GLY A 73 -15.04 -6.30 6.99
C GLY A 73 -16.29 -7.15 6.77
N ALA A 74 -16.14 -8.43 6.43
CA ALA A 74 -17.26 -9.34 6.24
C ALA A 74 -18.11 -9.52 7.52
N LEU A 75 -17.51 -9.43 8.72
CA LEU A 75 -18.24 -9.48 10.00
C LEU A 75 -19.19 -8.28 10.19
N PHE A 76 -18.90 -7.11 9.59
CA PHE A 76 -19.80 -5.95 9.60
C PHE A 76 -20.94 -6.07 8.57
N GLY A 77 -21.05 -7.22 7.90
CA GLY A 77 -22.11 -7.52 6.96
C GLY A 77 -21.92 -6.88 5.57
N PRO A 78 -22.94 -6.97 4.70
CA PRO A 78 -22.83 -6.62 3.28
C PRO A 78 -22.42 -5.16 3.00
N ALA A 79 -22.71 -4.24 3.93
CA ALA A 79 -22.37 -2.82 3.80
C ALA A 79 -20.86 -2.57 3.74
N ALA A 80 -20.06 -3.43 4.37
CA ALA A 80 -18.60 -3.33 4.31
C ALA A 80 -18.06 -3.46 2.88
N PHE A 81 -18.67 -4.29 2.04
CA PHE A 81 -18.25 -4.44 0.63
C PHE A 81 -18.47 -3.16 -0.19
N LEU A 82 -19.53 -2.40 0.12
CA LEU A 82 -19.77 -1.11 -0.54
C LEU A 82 -18.73 -0.09 -0.10
N TRP A 83 -18.43 -0.02 1.21
CA TRP A 83 -17.42 0.88 1.74
C TRP A 83 -16.02 0.56 1.19
N ILE A 84 -15.63 -0.72 1.18
CA ILE A 84 -14.35 -1.16 0.62
C ILE A 84 -14.24 -0.71 -0.84
N VAL A 85 -15.27 -0.98 -1.66
CA VAL A 85 -15.20 -0.63 -3.08
C VAL A 85 -15.17 0.86 -3.34
N LEU A 86 -16.08 1.62 -2.73
CA LEU A 86 -16.11 3.06 -2.94
C LEU A 86 -14.85 3.72 -2.38
N GLY A 87 -14.38 3.29 -1.21
CA GLY A 87 -13.14 3.75 -0.61
C GLY A 87 -11.92 3.45 -1.48
N THR A 88 -11.82 2.25 -2.07
CA THR A 88 -10.73 1.89 -2.98
C THR A 88 -10.76 2.72 -4.26
N ILE A 89 -11.93 2.91 -4.89
CA ILE A 89 -12.05 3.64 -6.16
C ILE A 89 -11.75 5.12 -5.98
N PHE A 90 -12.38 5.77 -4.99
CA PHE A 90 -12.36 7.23 -4.89
C PHE A 90 -11.27 7.79 -3.98
N ALA A 91 -10.79 7.02 -3.01
CA ALA A 91 -9.77 7.47 -2.07
C ALA A 91 -8.46 6.70 -2.23
N GLY A 92 -8.43 5.40 -1.93
CA GLY A 92 -7.21 4.61 -1.85
C GLY A 92 -6.40 4.60 -3.16
N GLY A 93 -7.02 4.14 -4.25
CA GLY A 93 -6.35 4.05 -5.55
C GLY A 93 -5.90 5.41 -6.08
N VAL A 94 -6.70 6.45 -5.85
CA VAL A 94 -6.35 7.83 -6.23
C VAL A 94 -5.17 8.33 -5.42
N HIS A 95 -5.21 8.16 -4.10
CA HIS A 95 -4.16 8.62 -3.20
C HIS A 95 -2.82 7.97 -3.52
N ASP A 96 -2.80 6.66 -3.74
CA ASP A 96 -1.58 5.91 -4.05
C ASP A 96 -1.01 6.32 -5.42
N TYR A 97 -1.87 6.47 -6.43
CA TYR A 97 -1.45 6.93 -7.75
C TYR A 97 -0.87 8.34 -7.70
N LEU A 98 -1.57 9.29 -7.07
CA LEU A 98 -1.10 10.68 -6.96
C LEU A 98 0.22 10.75 -6.18
N SER A 99 0.33 10.01 -5.08
CA SER A 99 1.53 9.97 -4.25
C SER A 99 2.73 9.41 -5.02
N GLY A 100 2.53 8.30 -5.74
CA GLY A 100 3.57 7.70 -6.59
C GLY A 100 4.00 8.65 -7.71
N MET A 101 3.05 9.28 -8.39
CA MET A 101 3.35 10.21 -9.47
C MET A 101 4.04 11.49 -8.99
N MET A 102 3.69 11.99 -7.80
CA MET A 102 4.41 13.10 -7.16
C MET A 102 5.85 12.71 -6.84
N SER A 103 6.09 11.52 -6.28
CA SER A 103 7.43 10.99 -6.04
C SER A 103 8.24 10.88 -7.33
N MET A 104 7.65 10.33 -8.40
CA MET A 104 8.31 10.23 -9.71
C MET A 104 8.72 11.58 -10.31
N ARG A 105 7.94 12.64 -10.08
CA ARG A 105 8.28 14.00 -10.54
C ARG A 105 9.38 14.67 -9.70
N HIS A 106 9.69 14.11 -8.53
CA HIS A 106 10.72 14.58 -7.61
C HIS A 106 11.83 13.54 -7.45
N ASP A 107 12.30 12.99 -8.56
CA ASP A 107 13.44 12.07 -8.60
C ASP A 107 13.24 10.80 -7.76
N GLY A 108 12.00 10.36 -7.52
CA GLY A 108 11.73 9.17 -6.69
C GLY A 108 11.87 9.40 -5.18
N LYS A 109 11.90 10.66 -4.72
CA LYS A 109 11.99 11.01 -3.30
C LYS A 109 10.78 10.50 -2.50
N SER A 110 11.02 10.20 -1.23
CA SER A 110 9.98 9.76 -0.30
C SER A 110 8.98 10.89 0.02
N ILE A 111 7.77 10.50 0.44
CA ILE A 111 6.69 11.45 0.74
C ILE A 111 7.08 12.50 1.80
N PRO A 112 7.78 12.17 2.91
CA PRO A 112 8.26 13.19 3.85
C PRO A 112 9.17 14.25 3.20
N GLU A 113 9.98 13.86 2.22
CA GLU A 113 10.87 14.80 1.53
C GLU A 113 10.10 15.71 0.59
N VAL A 114 9.12 15.17 -0.15
CA VAL A 114 8.22 15.94 -1.01
C VAL A 114 7.40 16.93 -0.17
N VAL A 115 6.80 16.49 0.93
CA VAL A 115 6.11 17.35 1.88
C VAL A 115 7.02 18.47 2.38
N GLY A 116 8.26 18.14 2.73
CA GLY A 116 9.23 19.12 3.19
C GLY A 116 9.64 20.18 2.15
N MET A 117 9.64 19.83 0.87
CA MET A 117 9.93 20.78 -0.22
C MET A 117 8.81 21.84 -0.36
N TYR A 118 7.56 21.47 -0.12
CA TYR A 118 6.41 22.38 -0.28
C TYR A 118 5.94 23.07 1.00
N LEU A 119 6.00 22.38 2.14
CA LEU A 119 5.48 22.86 3.43
C LEU A 119 6.60 23.25 4.43
N GLY A 120 7.86 23.11 4.03
CA GLY A 120 9.03 23.50 4.81
C GLY A 120 9.53 22.42 5.78
N ASN A 121 10.65 22.72 6.43
CA ASN A 121 11.38 21.74 7.25
C ASN A 121 10.62 21.29 8.50
N GLY A 122 9.74 22.13 9.07
CA GLY A 122 8.92 21.74 10.22
C GLY A 122 8.02 20.54 9.90
N MET A 123 7.24 20.63 8.82
CA MET A 123 6.37 19.53 8.37
C MET A 123 7.16 18.32 7.90
N ARG A 124 8.35 18.52 7.32
CA ARG A 124 9.27 17.42 7.00
C ARG A 124 9.60 16.58 8.24
N GLN A 125 10.00 17.21 9.33
CA GLN A 125 10.37 16.48 10.55
C GLN A 125 9.17 15.77 11.17
N VAL A 126 7.99 16.40 11.18
CA VAL A 126 6.74 15.76 11.63
C VAL A 126 6.47 14.49 10.83
N MET A 127 6.53 14.57 9.50
CA MET A 127 6.30 13.41 8.62
C MET A 127 7.36 12.32 8.80
N ARG A 128 8.63 12.68 9.03
CA ARG A 128 9.70 11.71 9.31
C ARG A 128 9.45 10.97 10.62
N VAL A 129 9.16 11.69 11.70
CA VAL A 129 8.84 11.08 13.01
C VAL A 129 7.63 10.18 12.89
N PHE A 130 6.55 10.66 12.25
CA PHE A 130 5.35 9.87 12.00
C PHE A 130 5.66 8.59 11.21
N SER A 131 6.45 8.70 10.13
CA SER A 131 6.83 7.55 9.30
C SER A 131 7.66 6.53 10.08
N VAL A 132 8.62 6.96 10.91
CA VAL A 132 9.43 6.06 11.74
C VAL A 132 8.56 5.30 12.73
N VAL A 133 7.67 6.00 13.46
CA VAL A 133 6.75 5.36 14.41
C VAL A 133 5.84 4.36 13.69
N LEU A 134 5.31 4.73 12.53
CA LEU A 134 4.47 3.86 11.72
C LEU A 134 5.23 2.61 11.24
N LEU A 135 6.47 2.76 10.76
CA LEU A 135 7.30 1.64 10.30
C LEU A 135 7.62 0.66 11.45
N ILE A 136 7.88 1.16 12.66
CA ILE A 136 8.08 0.31 13.85
C ILE A 136 6.79 -0.44 14.20
N LEU A 137 5.64 0.23 14.17
CA LEU A 137 4.34 -0.39 14.43
C LEU A 137 4.05 -1.49 13.39
N VAL A 138 4.27 -1.20 12.12
CA VAL A 138 4.08 -2.15 11.01
C VAL A 138 5.00 -3.36 11.21
N GLY A 139 6.29 -3.16 11.46
CA GLY A 139 7.22 -4.26 11.74
C GLY A 139 6.75 -5.13 12.91
N THR A 140 6.26 -4.51 13.99
CA THR A 140 5.72 -5.23 15.15
C THR A 140 4.50 -6.07 14.80
N VAL A 141 3.55 -5.54 14.04
CA VAL A 141 2.33 -6.26 13.63
C VAL A 141 2.66 -7.42 12.69
N PHE A 142 3.60 -7.22 11.76
CA PHE A 142 4.03 -8.25 10.83
C PHE A 142 4.81 -9.40 11.50
N MET A 143 5.46 -9.16 12.65
CA MET A 143 6.04 -10.23 13.47
C MET A 143 5.01 -10.90 14.38
N ALA A 144 4.21 -10.09 15.09
CA ALA A 144 3.28 -10.59 16.10
C ALA A 144 2.10 -11.37 15.52
N GLY A 145 1.67 -11.04 14.30
CA GLY A 145 0.52 -11.68 13.68
C GLY A 145 0.77 -13.14 13.26
N PRO A 146 1.82 -13.44 12.47
CA PRO A 146 2.18 -14.83 12.12
C PRO A 146 2.55 -15.64 13.36
N ALA A 147 3.28 -15.05 14.32
CA ALA A 147 3.57 -15.68 15.61
C ALA A 147 2.29 -16.09 16.37
N GLY A 148 1.27 -15.22 16.35
CA GLY A 148 -0.03 -15.53 16.93
C GLY A 148 -0.75 -16.67 16.20
N LEU A 149 -0.67 -16.71 14.87
CA LEU A 149 -1.24 -17.80 14.08
C LEU A 149 -0.56 -19.14 14.40
N LEU A 150 0.78 -19.17 14.42
CA LEU A 150 1.59 -20.36 14.73
C LEU A 150 1.29 -20.91 16.12
N ALA A 151 1.24 -20.04 17.13
CA ALA A 151 0.92 -20.44 18.50
C ALA A 151 -0.49 -21.08 18.63
N ASN A 152 -1.43 -20.74 17.75
CA ASN A 152 -2.80 -21.27 17.75
C ASN A 152 -3.01 -22.50 16.85
N LEU A 153 -1.95 -23.08 16.27
CA LEU A 153 -2.05 -24.30 15.44
C LEU A 153 -2.21 -25.60 16.24
N GLY A 154 -2.53 -25.52 17.53
CA GLY A 154 -2.73 -26.68 18.39
C GLY A 154 -1.44 -27.29 18.96
N PHE A 155 -0.34 -26.55 18.94
CA PHE A 155 0.90 -26.96 19.62
C PHE A 155 0.74 -26.90 21.15
N SER A 156 1.54 -27.71 21.86
CA SER A 156 1.60 -27.72 23.32
C SER A 156 2.98 -27.28 23.83
N GLY A 157 3.06 -26.85 25.09
CA GLY A 157 4.30 -26.40 25.71
C GLY A 157 4.82 -25.07 25.13
N ILE A 158 6.14 -24.98 24.93
CA ILE A 158 6.81 -23.73 24.52
C ILE A 158 6.34 -23.22 23.15
N PHE A 159 5.94 -24.12 22.26
CA PHE A 159 5.45 -23.81 20.91
C PHE A 159 4.03 -23.21 20.91
N ALA A 160 3.29 -23.30 22.02
CA ALA A 160 2.01 -22.62 22.19
C ALA A 160 2.18 -21.16 22.67
N ASN A 161 3.41 -20.76 23.04
CA ASN A 161 3.69 -19.42 23.51
C ASN A 161 3.97 -18.50 22.31
N LYS A 162 3.16 -17.44 22.15
CA LYS A 162 3.35 -16.44 21.11
C LYS A 162 4.75 -15.80 21.14
N PHE A 163 5.32 -15.57 22.32
CA PHE A 163 6.63 -14.94 22.49
C PHE A 163 7.80 -15.82 22.05
N PHE A 164 7.58 -17.13 21.85
CA PHE A 164 8.61 -18.01 21.27
C PHE A 164 8.78 -17.79 19.76
N TRP A 165 7.71 -17.35 19.08
CA TRP A 165 7.66 -17.20 17.62
C TRP A 165 7.91 -15.77 17.12
N VAL A 166 8.02 -14.80 18.04
CA VAL A 166 8.38 -13.39 17.75
C VAL A 166 9.89 -13.25 17.90
#